data_AF-A0AAQ4CQV5-F1
#
_entry.id   AF-A0AAQ4CQV5-F1
#
_cell.length_a   1.000
_cell.length_b   1.000
_cell.length_c   1.000
_cell.angle_alpha   90.00
_cell.angle_beta   90.00
_cell.angle_gamma   90.00
#
_symmetry.space_group_name_H-M   'P 1'
#
loop_
_entity.id
_entity.type
_entity.pdbx_description
1 polymer ?
#
loop_
_entity_poly.entity_id
_entity_poly.type
_entity_poly.pdbx_seq_one_letter_code
_entity_poly.pdbx_strand_id
1 'polypeptide(L)'
;MSQQSTEILGLQKLRQGALYYIIASLLGIIVAIGIISTLIAIPSGTASAIGIIVALIGALITLPLIVLSYLRTRDGFKLLVSIGKDLKGGITATSLILLGIIVLLLGILIMLPLAITSMISGSLLAIGVTVGIGVAIILIGAILSFIGFILLALAYRKTGEIYNNDSLKTGGLLLLIGSIIGIIISIIGYILDLIGFIMIYSGLGNLISTIQQSPTIPAFQTYPAFTPSAPISEVGTGILRSNGIAEVTIYTQFPVQILSATLLGTSFVTTDVIPNQLNVGYNRVVINFRVSLVFVPGNLYTIQLSLSNGQTLNVTVTYQP
;
A
#
# COMPACT_ATOMS: atom_id res chain seq x y z
N MET A 1 3.53 14.51 14.57
CA MET A 1 2.70 13.93 13.49
C MET A 1 1.90 12.78 14.09
N SER A 2 0.60 12.69 13.83
CA SER A 2 -0.21 11.54 14.29
C SER A 2 0.25 10.27 13.59
N GLN A 3 0.16 9.10 14.24
CA GLN A 3 0.58 7.82 13.65
C GLN A 3 -0.12 7.57 12.30
N GLN A 4 -1.39 7.95 12.17
CA GLN A 4 -2.17 7.87 10.92
C GLN A 4 -1.57 8.73 9.79
N SER A 5 -1.09 9.95 10.09
CA SER A 5 -0.46 10.82 9.09
C SER A 5 0.86 10.23 8.56
N THR A 6 1.64 9.58 9.44
CA THR A 6 2.89 8.90 9.07
C THR A 6 2.62 7.61 8.30
N GLU A 7 1.57 6.88 8.64
CA GLU A 7 1.11 5.69 7.93
C GLU A 7 0.69 6.00 6.49
N ILE A 8 -0.18 6.99 6.32
CA ILE A 8 -0.62 7.46 4.99
C ILE A 8 0.58 7.90 4.15
N LEU A 9 1.50 8.68 4.73
CA LEU A 9 2.70 9.12 4.03
C LEU A 9 3.59 7.94 3.60
N GLY A 10 3.74 6.93 4.47
CA GLY A 10 4.46 5.69 4.16
C GLY A 10 3.86 4.96 2.96
N LEU A 11 2.54 4.75 2.98
CA LEU A 11 1.81 4.11 1.88
C LEU A 11 1.88 4.94 0.59
N GLN A 12 1.80 6.27 0.66
CA GLN A 12 1.95 7.16 -0.48
C GLN A 12 3.34 7.03 -1.11
N LYS A 13 4.41 6.95 -0.30
CA LYS A 13 5.76 6.74 -0.80
C LYS A 13 5.94 5.37 -1.46
N LEU A 14 5.35 4.30 -0.90
CA LEU A 14 5.32 2.99 -1.55
C LEU A 14 4.62 3.06 -2.92
N ARG A 15 3.48 3.76 -2.98
CA ARG A 15 2.71 3.94 -4.22
C ARG A 15 3.49 4.71 -5.27
N GLN A 16 4.17 5.79 -4.88
CA GLN A 16 5.06 6.54 -5.77
C GLN A 16 6.19 5.67 -6.30
N GLY A 17 6.79 4.85 -5.45
CA GLY A 17 7.81 3.87 -5.85
C GLY A 17 7.28 2.91 -6.92
N ALA A 18 6.11 2.30 -6.68
CA ALA A 18 5.46 1.43 -7.66
C ALA A 18 5.16 2.14 -8.99
N LEU A 19 4.68 3.39 -8.95
CA LEU A 19 4.41 4.19 -10.14
C LEU A 19 5.68 4.44 -10.97
N TYR A 20 6.79 4.79 -10.34
CA TYR A 20 8.06 4.99 -11.05
C TYR A 20 8.54 3.69 -11.71
N TYR A 21 8.34 2.54 -11.07
CA TYR A 21 8.66 1.25 -11.67
C TYR A 21 7.79 0.97 -12.91
N ILE A 22 6.48 1.20 -12.81
CA ILE A 22 5.55 1.01 -13.93
C ILE A 22 5.97 1.88 -15.12
N ILE A 23 6.23 3.16 -14.88
CA ILE A 23 6.66 4.09 -15.94
C ILE A 23 7.99 3.63 -16.55
N ALA A 24 8.98 3.28 -15.71
CA ALA A 24 10.26 2.77 -16.19
C ALA A 24 10.11 1.51 -17.04
N SER A 25 9.20 0.61 -16.64
CA SER A 25 8.94 -0.64 -17.35
C SER A 25 8.24 -0.40 -18.70
N LEU A 26 7.27 0.52 -18.76
CA LEU A 26 6.63 0.88 -20.02
C LEU A 26 7.61 1.55 -20.99
N LEU A 27 8.47 2.44 -20.49
CA LEU A 27 9.56 3.02 -21.28
C LEU A 27 10.55 1.94 -21.75
N GLY A 28 10.88 0.97 -20.90
CA GLY A 28 11.72 -0.16 -21.26
C GLY A 28 11.17 -0.98 -22.43
N ILE A 29 9.84 -1.20 -22.48
CA ILE A 29 9.18 -1.86 -23.62
C ILE A 29 9.36 -1.04 -24.90
N ILE A 30 9.11 0.27 -24.84
CA ILE A 30 9.25 1.17 -26.00
C ILE A 30 10.69 1.15 -26.54
N VAL A 31 11.67 1.22 -25.64
CA VAL A 31 13.10 1.12 -25.99
C VAL A 31 13.41 -0.23 -26.63
N ALA A 32 12.92 -1.33 -26.06
CA ALA A 32 13.14 -2.67 -26.59
C ALA A 32 12.57 -2.84 -28.01
N ILE A 33 11.35 -2.32 -28.26
CA ILE A 33 10.75 -2.33 -29.60
C ILE A 33 11.58 -1.51 -30.58
N GLY A 34 12.09 -0.34 -30.17
CA GLY A 34 12.98 0.49 -30.99
C GLY A 34 14.29 -0.22 -31.35
N ILE A 35 14.88 -0.97 -30.42
CA ILE A 35 16.08 -1.77 -30.69
C ILE A 35 15.75 -2.86 -31.72
N ILE A 36 14.67 -3.61 -31.52
CA ILE A 36 14.25 -4.69 -32.42
C ILE A 36 13.97 -4.17 -33.83
N SER A 37 13.30 -3.03 -33.96
CA SER A 37 13.00 -2.44 -35.29
C SER A 37 14.27 -2.03 -36.03
N THR A 38 15.29 -1.52 -35.33
CA THR A 38 16.59 -1.20 -35.94
C THR A 38 17.39 -2.43 -36.36
N LEU A 39 17.25 -3.56 -35.65
CA LEU A 39 17.88 -4.84 -36.01
C LEU A 39 17.25 -5.46 -37.26
N ILE A 40 15.95 -5.29 -37.46
CA ILE A 40 15.22 -5.87 -38.61
C ILE A 40 15.39 -5.01 -39.87
N ALA A 41 15.50 -3.68 -39.73
CA ALA A 41 15.41 -2.76 -40.87
C ALA A 41 16.73 -2.50 -41.62
N ILE A 42 17.89 -2.89 -41.07
CA ILE A 42 19.20 -2.45 -41.60
C ILE A 42 20.08 -3.66 -41.93
N PRO A 43 20.57 -3.80 -43.19
CA PRO A 43 21.53 -4.84 -43.57
C PRO A 43 22.83 -4.72 -42.76
N SER A 44 23.43 -5.88 -42.44
CA SER A 44 24.60 -6.10 -41.58
C SER A 44 25.63 -4.96 -41.52
N GLY A 45 25.97 -4.53 -40.28
CA GLY A 45 27.08 -3.62 -39.95
C GLY A 45 26.62 -2.38 -39.18
N THR A 46 25.86 -1.49 -39.82
CA THR A 46 25.37 -0.22 -39.25
C THR A 46 24.16 -0.38 -38.31
N ALA A 47 23.41 -1.47 -38.47
CA ALA A 47 22.31 -1.87 -37.58
C ALA A 47 22.75 -1.97 -36.10
N SER A 48 23.99 -2.42 -35.88
CA SER A 48 24.55 -2.65 -34.54
C SER A 48 24.79 -1.35 -33.77
N ALA A 49 25.33 -0.31 -34.42
CA ALA A 49 25.67 0.95 -33.77
C ALA A 49 24.41 1.74 -33.38
N ILE A 50 23.41 1.81 -34.26
CA ILE A 50 22.14 2.50 -33.98
C ILE A 50 21.39 1.80 -32.84
N GLY A 51 21.32 0.45 -32.86
CA GLY A 51 20.70 -0.31 -31.76
C GLY A 51 21.38 -0.08 -30.41
N ILE A 52 22.72 -0.02 -30.38
CA ILE A 52 23.49 0.32 -29.16
C ILE A 52 23.17 1.73 -28.68
N ILE A 53 23.13 2.73 -29.58
CA ILE A 53 22.80 4.12 -29.22
C ILE A 53 21.40 4.22 -28.62
N VAL A 54 20.41 3.57 -29.24
CA VAL A 54 19.01 3.52 -28.73
C VAL A 54 18.97 2.86 -27.34
N ALA A 55 19.70 1.76 -27.15
CA ALA A 55 19.79 1.07 -25.87
C ALA A 55 20.43 1.95 -24.78
N LEU A 56 21.51 2.68 -25.11
CA LEU A 56 22.19 3.59 -24.18
C LEU A 56 21.30 4.77 -23.78
N ILE A 57 20.61 5.39 -24.74
CA ILE A 57 19.66 6.48 -24.47
C ILE A 57 18.51 5.96 -23.59
N GLY A 58 17.97 4.79 -23.93
CA GLY A 58 16.92 4.15 -23.13
C GLY A 58 17.37 3.85 -21.70
N ALA A 59 18.58 3.32 -21.51
CA ALA A 59 19.18 3.09 -20.20
C ALA A 59 19.36 4.40 -19.41
N LEU A 60 19.82 5.47 -20.06
CA LEU A 60 20.01 6.78 -19.42
C LEU A 60 18.69 7.36 -18.88
N ILE A 61 17.57 7.09 -19.54
CA ILE A 61 16.24 7.58 -19.13
C ILE A 61 15.60 6.66 -18.08
N THR A 62 15.72 5.33 -18.26
CA THR A 62 15.04 4.35 -17.40
C THR A 62 15.75 4.14 -16.07
N LEU A 63 17.09 4.17 -16.04
CA LEU A 63 17.86 3.89 -14.84
C LEU A 63 17.56 4.87 -13.67
N PRO A 64 17.51 6.20 -13.89
CA PRO A 64 17.13 7.13 -12.82
C PRO A 64 15.73 6.87 -12.26
N LEU A 65 14.77 6.47 -13.09
CA LEU A 65 13.41 6.14 -12.67
C LEU A 65 13.36 4.86 -11.82
N ILE A 66 14.13 3.84 -12.22
CA ILE A 66 14.28 2.59 -11.45
C ILE A 66 14.91 2.88 -10.08
N VAL A 67 15.98 3.68 -10.04
CA VAL A 67 16.61 4.07 -8.78
C VAL A 67 15.64 4.87 -7.91
N LEU A 68 14.92 5.83 -8.48
CA LEU A 68 13.93 6.63 -7.76
C LEU A 68 12.77 5.77 -7.23
N SER A 69 12.35 4.77 -7.98
CA SER A 69 11.35 3.78 -7.57
C SER A 69 11.75 3.13 -6.25
N TYR A 70 12.94 2.51 -6.20
CA TYR A 70 13.38 1.79 -5.00
C TYR A 70 13.73 2.72 -3.84
N LEU A 71 14.22 3.93 -4.11
CA LEU A 71 14.44 4.93 -3.05
C LEU A 71 13.13 5.33 -2.38
N ARG A 72 12.06 5.60 -3.15
CA ARG A 72 10.75 5.92 -2.59
C ARG A 72 10.10 4.74 -1.88
N THR A 73 10.20 3.54 -2.45
CA THR A 73 9.74 2.32 -1.79
C THR A 73 10.46 2.09 -0.46
N ARG A 74 11.77 2.28 -0.40
CA ARG A 74 12.56 2.16 0.84
C ARG A 74 12.10 3.15 1.89
N ASP A 75 11.92 4.41 1.51
CA ASP A 75 11.42 5.44 2.42
C ASP A 75 10.01 5.12 2.94
N GLY A 76 9.14 4.59 2.08
CA GLY A 76 7.80 4.14 2.47
C GLY A 76 7.87 3.05 3.54
N PHE A 77 8.66 2.01 3.32
CA PHE A 77 8.85 0.96 4.33
C PHE A 77 9.50 1.46 5.63
N LYS A 78 10.47 2.38 5.55
CA LYS A 78 11.07 3.01 6.75
C LYS A 78 10.02 3.72 7.60
N LEU A 79 9.11 4.45 6.98
CA LEU A 79 8.03 5.14 7.68
C LEU A 79 7.06 4.13 8.33
N LEU A 80 6.66 3.09 7.60
CA LEU A 80 5.75 2.06 8.15
C LEU A 80 6.39 1.25 9.30
N VAL A 81 7.70 0.98 9.22
CA VAL A 81 8.43 0.33 10.32
C VAL A 81 8.54 1.26 11.53
N SER A 82 8.71 2.57 11.32
CA SER A 82 8.80 3.54 12.42
C SER A 82 7.53 3.64 13.28
N ILE A 83 6.37 3.28 12.72
CA ILE A 83 5.09 3.19 13.44
C ILE A 83 4.77 1.77 13.93
N GLY A 84 5.75 0.86 13.91
CA GLY A 84 5.63 -0.48 14.49
C GLY A 84 5.12 -1.57 13.54
N LYS A 85 4.96 -1.30 12.23
CA LYS A 85 4.59 -2.37 11.28
C LYS A 85 5.78 -3.29 11.03
N ASP A 86 5.52 -4.58 10.99
CA ASP A 86 6.56 -5.60 10.76
C ASP A 86 6.93 -5.72 9.26
N LEU A 87 7.54 -4.67 8.72
CA LEU A 87 7.91 -4.53 7.30
C LEU A 87 9.41 -4.28 7.09
N LYS A 88 10.25 -4.65 8.08
CA LYS A 88 11.72 -4.51 8.01
C LYS A 88 12.31 -5.19 6.76
N GLY A 89 11.71 -6.31 6.33
CA GLY A 89 12.09 -7.03 5.12
C GLY A 89 12.07 -6.16 3.86
N GLY A 90 11.12 -5.22 3.74
CA GLY A 90 11.05 -4.29 2.59
C GLY A 90 12.21 -3.28 2.54
N ILE A 91 12.76 -2.90 3.69
CA ILE A 91 13.94 -2.03 3.78
C ILE A 91 15.19 -2.79 3.34
N THR A 92 15.35 -4.03 3.81
CA THR A 92 16.46 -4.90 3.41
C THR A 92 16.39 -5.21 1.93
N ALA A 93 15.20 -5.55 1.42
CA ALA A 93 14.95 -5.83 0.02
C ALA A 93 15.39 -4.69 -0.90
N THR A 94 14.87 -3.49 -0.65
CA THR A 94 15.22 -2.30 -1.46
C THR A 94 16.68 -1.91 -1.34
N SER A 95 17.31 -2.12 -0.19
CA SER A 95 18.75 -1.90 -0.02
C SER A 95 19.59 -2.88 -0.85
N LEU A 96 19.20 -4.16 -0.89
CA LEU A 96 19.85 -5.17 -1.73
C LEU A 96 19.69 -4.88 -3.22
N ILE A 97 18.50 -4.45 -3.66
CA ILE A 97 18.28 -4.06 -5.06
C ILE A 97 19.15 -2.86 -5.43
N LEU A 98 19.16 -1.80 -4.61
CA LEU A 98 19.98 -0.61 -4.87
C LEU A 98 21.48 -0.94 -4.89
N LEU A 99 21.95 -1.77 -3.96
CA LEU A 99 23.33 -2.25 -3.96
C LEU A 99 23.63 -3.08 -5.20
N GLY A 100 22.72 -3.98 -5.59
CA GLY A 100 22.83 -4.80 -6.80
C GLY A 100 22.92 -3.94 -8.06
N ILE A 101 22.11 -2.88 -8.18
CA ILE A 101 22.19 -1.90 -9.28
C ILE A 101 23.56 -1.23 -9.31
N ILE A 102 24.10 -0.80 -8.15
CA ILE A 102 25.44 -0.18 -8.08
C ILE A 102 26.51 -1.17 -8.54
N VAL A 103 26.47 -2.42 -8.06
CA VAL A 103 27.42 -3.47 -8.45
C VAL A 103 27.32 -3.80 -9.94
N LEU A 104 26.10 -3.87 -10.49
CA LEU A 104 25.87 -4.05 -11.93
C LEU A 104 26.49 -2.91 -12.76
N LEU A 105 26.27 -1.66 -12.34
CA LEU A 105 26.86 -0.50 -13.01
C LEU A 105 28.39 -0.50 -12.95
N LEU A 106 28.98 -0.87 -11.80
CA LEU A 106 30.43 -1.03 -11.67
C LEU A 106 30.96 -2.13 -12.60
N GLY A 107 30.25 -3.27 -12.68
CA GLY A 107 30.60 -4.35 -13.62
C GLY A 107 30.59 -3.90 -15.07
N ILE A 108 29.56 -3.14 -15.48
CA ILE A 108 29.46 -2.55 -16.83
C ILE A 108 30.58 -1.53 -17.06
N LEU A 109 30.86 -0.66 -16.08
CA LEU A 109 31.88 0.38 -16.19
C LEU A 109 33.28 -0.23 -16.33
N ILE A 110 33.58 -1.33 -15.65
CA ILE A 110 34.85 -2.05 -15.79
C ILE A 110 34.90 -2.77 -17.13
N MET A 111 33.79 -3.40 -17.57
CA MET A 111 33.72 -4.08 -18.85
C MET A 111 33.90 -3.13 -20.05
N LEU A 112 33.42 -1.89 -19.96
CA LEU A 112 33.35 -0.98 -21.11
C LEU A 112 34.73 -0.62 -21.71
N PRO A 113 35.73 -0.11 -20.95
CA PRO A 113 37.06 0.17 -21.47
C PRO A 113 37.74 -1.10 -22.00
N LEU A 114 37.57 -2.21 -21.29
CA LEU A 114 38.22 -3.46 -21.66
C LEU A 114 37.59 -4.08 -22.92
N ALA A 115 36.27 -3.94 -23.12
CA ALA A 115 35.58 -4.29 -24.36
C ALA A 115 36.10 -3.47 -25.54
N ILE A 116 36.27 -2.15 -25.36
CA ILE A 116 36.86 -1.26 -26.39
C ILE A 116 38.29 -1.70 -26.72
N THR A 117 39.14 -1.96 -25.72
CA THR A 117 40.53 -2.41 -25.97
C THR A 117 40.58 -3.77 -26.66
N SER A 118 39.64 -4.66 -26.39
CA SER A 118 39.54 -5.98 -27.02
C SER A 118 39.12 -5.87 -28.50
N MET A 119 38.22 -4.95 -28.84
CA MET A 119 37.83 -4.67 -30.22
C MET A 119 38.99 -4.09 -31.05
N ILE A 120 39.87 -3.30 -30.43
CA ILE A 120 41.02 -2.67 -31.10
C ILE A 120 42.19 -3.66 -31.24
N SER A 121 42.46 -4.48 -30.22
CA SER A 121 43.66 -5.32 -30.16
C SER A 121 43.51 -6.72 -30.77
N GLY A 122 42.28 -7.21 -31.00
CA GLY A 122 42.02 -8.53 -31.59
C GLY A 122 42.55 -9.73 -30.77
N SER A 123 43.03 -9.50 -29.54
CA SER A 123 43.70 -10.50 -28.73
C SER A 123 42.70 -11.35 -27.94
N LEU A 124 42.64 -12.65 -28.24
CA LEU A 124 41.79 -13.62 -27.50
C LEU A 124 42.12 -13.71 -26.00
N LEU A 125 43.38 -13.48 -25.61
CA LEU A 125 43.81 -13.54 -24.21
C LEU A 125 43.30 -12.33 -23.39
N ALA A 126 43.23 -11.15 -24.02
CA ALA A 126 42.63 -9.96 -23.41
C ALA A 126 41.10 -10.14 -23.23
N ILE A 127 40.43 -10.79 -24.18
CA ILE A 127 38.99 -11.08 -24.10
C ILE A 127 38.67 -12.02 -22.92
N GLY A 128 39.48 -13.06 -22.68
CA GLY A 128 39.23 -14.05 -21.62
C GLY A 128 39.26 -13.48 -20.19
N VAL A 129 40.28 -12.68 -19.85
CA VAL A 129 40.41 -12.06 -18.51
C VAL A 129 39.37 -10.97 -18.29
N THR A 130 39.08 -10.19 -19.34
CA THR A 130 38.07 -9.13 -19.34
C THR A 130 36.68 -9.67 -19.05
N VAL A 131 36.27 -10.68 -19.82
CA VAL A 131 34.95 -11.29 -19.67
C VAL A 131 34.83 -11.95 -18.31
N GLY A 132 35.89 -12.63 -17.83
CA GLY A 132 35.86 -13.31 -16.53
C GLY A 132 35.55 -12.40 -15.34
N ILE A 133 36.30 -11.31 -15.17
CA ILE A 133 36.14 -10.41 -14.01
C ILE A 133 34.85 -9.62 -14.10
N GLY A 134 34.56 -9.03 -15.26
CA GLY A 134 33.37 -8.22 -15.45
C GLY A 134 32.07 -9.02 -15.33
N VAL A 135 32.03 -10.23 -15.92
CA VAL A 135 30.86 -11.11 -15.81
C VAL A 135 30.66 -11.55 -14.36
N ALA A 136 31.73 -11.86 -13.61
CA ALA A 136 31.61 -12.23 -12.21
C ALA A 136 30.98 -11.11 -11.36
N ILE A 137 31.41 -9.85 -11.55
CA ILE A 137 30.85 -8.69 -10.85
C ILE A 137 29.37 -8.50 -11.22
N ILE A 138 29.04 -8.57 -12.51
CA ILE A 138 27.67 -8.47 -13.01
C ILE A 138 26.79 -9.57 -12.39
N LEU A 139 27.29 -10.81 -12.33
CA LEU A 139 26.61 -11.94 -11.69
C LEU A 139 26.31 -11.69 -10.22
N ILE A 140 27.29 -11.16 -9.46
CA ILE A 140 27.09 -10.81 -8.05
C ILE A 140 25.99 -9.76 -7.92
N GLY A 141 26.03 -8.70 -8.74
CA GLY A 141 25.01 -7.65 -8.74
C GLY A 141 23.62 -8.17 -9.12
N ALA A 142 23.55 -9.09 -10.08
CA ALA A 142 22.30 -9.75 -10.48
C ALA A 142 21.72 -10.63 -9.36
N ILE A 143 22.55 -11.43 -8.69
CA ILE A 143 22.14 -12.27 -7.56
C ILE A 143 21.63 -11.41 -6.40
N LEU A 144 22.35 -10.35 -6.04
CA LEU A 144 21.92 -9.41 -4.99
C LEU A 144 20.58 -8.77 -5.33
N SER A 145 20.41 -8.31 -6.57
CA SER A 145 19.16 -7.72 -7.04
C SER A 145 18.02 -8.73 -6.99
N PHE A 146 18.27 -9.96 -7.47
CA PHE A 146 17.29 -11.04 -7.49
C PHE A 146 16.80 -11.41 -6.08
N ILE A 147 17.71 -11.60 -5.13
CA ILE A 147 17.35 -11.83 -3.72
C ILE A 147 16.55 -10.63 -3.19
N GLY A 148 16.97 -9.42 -3.52
CA GLY A 148 16.25 -8.20 -3.19
C GLY A 148 14.82 -8.17 -3.74
N PHE A 149 14.60 -8.59 -4.99
CA PHE A 149 13.27 -8.68 -5.61
C PHE A 149 12.36 -9.69 -4.90
N ILE A 150 12.88 -10.87 -4.57
CA ILE A 150 12.12 -11.87 -3.79
C ILE A 150 11.67 -11.29 -2.46
N LEU A 151 12.58 -10.67 -1.72
CA LEU A 151 12.25 -10.06 -0.42
C LEU A 151 11.28 -8.88 -0.58
N LEU A 152 11.37 -8.13 -1.67
CA LEU A 152 10.46 -7.02 -1.97
C LEU A 152 9.05 -7.52 -2.24
N ALA A 153 8.92 -8.60 -3.02
CA ALA A 153 7.66 -9.26 -3.30
C ALA A 153 6.98 -9.76 -2.02
N LEU A 154 7.75 -10.43 -1.15
CA LEU A 154 7.27 -10.85 0.16
C LEU A 154 6.87 -9.67 1.05
N ALA A 155 7.61 -8.56 1.01
CA ALA A 155 7.28 -7.36 1.77
C ALA A 155 5.96 -6.71 1.30
N TYR A 156 5.72 -6.64 -0.01
CA TYR A 156 4.44 -6.15 -0.54
C TYR A 156 3.29 -7.10 -0.19
N ARG A 157 3.50 -8.42 -0.32
CA ARG A 157 2.48 -9.41 0.10
C ARG A 157 2.12 -9.25 1.57
N LYS A 158 3.12 -9.16 2.44
CA LYS A 158 2.96 -8.93 3.88
C LYS A 158 2.29 -7.60 4.18
N THR A 159 2.57 -6.55 3.41
CA THR A 159 1.83 -5.29 3.51
C THR A 159 0.35 -5.52 3.20
N GLY A 160 0.02 -6.27 2.15
CA GLY A 160 -1.36 -6.67 1.86
C GLY A 160 -2.00 -7.48 2.98
N GLU A 161 -1.26 -8.35 3.65
CA GLU A 161 -1.73 -9.11 4.83
C GLU A 161 -2.04 -8.18 6.01
N ILE A 162 -1.14 -7.25 6.35
CA ILE A 162 -1.31 -6.28 7.45
C ILE A 162 -2.54 -5.39 7.25
N TYR A 163 -2.80 -4.97 6.01
CA TYR A 163 -3.87 -4.04 5.67
C TYR A 163 -5.12 -4.72 5.11
N ASN A 164 -5.16 -6.06 5.13
CA ASN A 164 -6.21 -6.87 4.53
C ASN A 164 -6.61 -6.42 3.10
N ASN A 165 -5.62 -6.15 2.25
CA ASN A 165 -5.82 -5.70 0.88
C ASN A 165 -5.41 -6.80 -0.13
N ASP A 166 -6.39 -7.41 -0.78
CA ASP A 166 -6.15 -8.56 -1.67
C ASP A 166 -5.41 -8.19 -2.95
N SER A 167 -5.60 -6.97 -3.47
CA SER A 167 -4.83 -6.49 -4.62
C SER A 167 -3.35 -6.40 -4.29
N LEU A 168 -3.00 -5.97 -3.08
CA LEU A 168 -1.61 -5.84 -2.63
C LEU A 168 -0.99 -7.21 -2.33
N LYS A 169 -1.76 -8.13 -1.73
CA LYS A 169 -1.34 -9.55 -1.54
C LYS A 169 -1.06 -10.20 -2.89
N THR A 170 -2.00 -10.11 -3.81
CA THR A 170 -1.94 -10.72 -5.14
C THR A 170 -0.82 -10.09 -5.98
N GLY A 171 -0.68 -8.76 -5.95
CA GLY A 171 0.40 -8.06 -6.65
C GLY A 171 1.79 -8.46 -6.14
N GLY A 172 1.96 -8.62 -4.81
CA GLY A 172 3.19 -9.17 -4.23
C GLY A 172 3.45 -10.62 -4.64
N LEU A 173 2.41 -11.46 -4.75
CA LEU A 173 2.56 -12.83 -5.24
C LEU A 173 2.93 -12.88 -6.73
N LEU A 174 2.33 -12.03 -7.56
CA LEU A 174 2.68 -11.93 -8.99
C LEU A 174 4.14 -11.51 -9.17
N LEU A 175 4.61 -10.53 -8.39
CA LEU A 175 6.01 -10.11 -8.43
C LEU A 175 6.96 -11.26 -8.03
N LEU A 176 6.58 -12.07 -7.04
CA LEU A 176 7.37 -13.23 -6.63
C LEU A 176 7.45 -14.28 -7.75
N ILE A 177 6.30 -14.62 -8.33
CA ILE A 177 6.21 -15.61 -9.41
C ILE A 177 6.92 -15.10 -10.67
N GLY A 178 6.71 -13.83 -11.02
CA GLY A 178 7.32 -13.17 -12.18
C GLY A 178 8.83 -13.15 -12.09
N SER A 179 9.38 -12.78 -10.93
CA SER A 179 10.83 -12.79 -10.69
C SER A 179 11.44 -14.19 -10.85
N ILE A 180 10.77 -15.25 -10.39
CA ILE A 180 11.28 -16.63 -10.50
C ILE A 180 11.14 -17.15 -11.94
N ILE A 181 9.97 -17.00 -12.56
CA ILE A 181 9.71 -17.45 -13.93
C ILE A 181 10.58 -16.67 -14.93
N GLY A 182 10.87 -15.40 -14.65
CA GLY A 182 11.71 -14.54 -15.48
C GLY A 182 13.13 -15.05 -15.70
N ILE A 183 13.65 -15.91 -14.81
CA ILE A 183 14.93 -16.58 -15.00
C ILE A 183 14.87 -17.54 -16.20
N ILE A 184 13.74 -18.25 -16.36
CA ILE A 184 13.57 -19.26 -17.42
C ILE A 184 13.00 -18.59 -18.68
N ILE A 185 11.99 -17.75 -18.53
CA ILE A 185 11.28 -17.08 -19.62
C ILE A 185 11.15 -15.59 -19.30
N SER A 186 12.17 -14.82 -19.68
CA SER A 186 12.31 -13.42 -19.27
C SER A 186 11.14 -12.52 -19.67
N ILE A 187 10.53 -12.75 -20.84
CA ILE A 187 9.37 -11.97 -21.30
C ILE A 187 8.15 -12.20 -20.40
N ILE A 188 7.88 -13.46 -20.04
CA ILE A 188 6.74 -13.80 -19.17
C ILE A 188 6.96 -13.22 -17.78
N GLY A 189 8.16 -13.39 -17.21
CA GLY A 189 8.50 -12.82 -15.91
C GLY A 189 8.31 -11.30 -15.88
N TYR A 190 8.80 -10.61 -16.91
CA TYR A 190 8.66 -9.17 -17.03
C TYR A 190 7.21 -8.69 -17.07
N ILE A 191 6.34 -9.38 -17.82
CA ILE A 191 4.91 -9.06 -17.89
C ILE A 191 4.24 -9.28 -16.53
N LEU A 192 4.56 -10.38 -15.85
CA LEU A 192 4.00 -10.69 -14.53
C LEU A 192 4.43 -9.66 -13.47
N ASP A 193 5.70 -9.24 -13.49
CA ASP A 193 6.21 -8.20 -12.59
C ASP A 193 5.51 -6.86 -12.85
N LEU A 194 5.30 -6.50 -14.12
CA LEU A 194 4.57 -5.28 -14.49
C LEU A 194 3.12 -5.32 -13.98
N ILE A 195 2.40 -6.43 -14.20
CA ILE A 195 1.03 -6.60 -13.69
C ILE A 195 1.04 -6.55 -12.15
N GLY A 196 2.01 -7.21 -11.50
CA GLY A 196 2.17 -7.20 -10.06
C GLY A 196 2.33 -5.78 -9.50
N PHE A 197 3.19 -4.97 -10.11
CA PHE A 197 3.36 -3.57 -9.73
C PHE A 197 2.13 -2.70 -9.99
N ILE A 198 1.38 -2.95 -11.07
CA ILE A 198 0.09 -2.27 -11.33
C ILE A 198 -0.92 -2.57 -10.21
N MET A 199 -1.02 -3.84 -9.79
CA MET A 199 -1.89 -4.25 -8.69
C MET A 199 -1.44 -3.67 -7.34
N ILE A 200 -0.13 -3.59 -7.10
CA ILE A 200 0.43 -2.94 -5.92
C ILE A 200 0.06 -1.44 -5.92
N TYR A 201 0.23 -0.76 -7.05
CA TYR A 201 -0.09 0.66 -7.19
C TYR A 201 -1.57 0.96 -6.96
N SER A 202 -2.47 0.18 -7.57
CA SER A 202 -3.91 0.35 -7.40
C SER A 202 -4.36 -0.04 -5.99
N GLY A 203 -3.84 -1.14 -5.44
CA GLY A 203 -4.12 -1.60 -4.08
C GLY A 203 -3.71 -0.57 -3.02
N LEU A 204 -2.52 0.02 -3.15
CA LEU A 204 -2.07 1.12 -2.28
C LEU A 204 -2.93 2.37 -2.45
N GLY A 205 -3.36 2.70 -3.67
CA GLY A 205 -4.26 3.82 -3.93
C GLY A 205 -5.58 3.67 -3.17
N ASN A 206 -6.23 2.52 -3.31
CA ASN A 206 -7.47 2.19 -2.62
C ASN A 206 -7.29 2.21 -1.10
N LEU A 207 -6.20 1.62 -0.61
CA LEU A 207 -5.90 1.58 0.82
C LEU A 207 -5.72 2.99 1.41
N ILE A 208 -4.96 3.85 0.72
CA ILE A 208 -4.76 5.25 1.13
C ILE A 208 -6.11 5.97 1.18
N SER A 209 -6.97 5.82 0.16
CA SER A 209 -8.30 6.44 0.18
C SER A 209 -9.15 5.93 1.33
N THR A 210 -9.13 4.63 1.63
CA THR A 210 -9.88 4.06 2.76
C THR A 210 -9.39 4.59 4.10
N ILE A 211 -8.08 4.71 4.30
CA ILE A 211 -7.49 5.23 5.55
C ILE A 211 -7.70 6.74 5.68
N GLN A 212 -7.65 7.49 4.57
CA GLN A 212 -7.94 8.94 4.54
C GLN A 212 -9.41 9.25 4.77
N GLN A 213 -10.31 8.38 4.30
CA GLN A 213 -11.76 8.46 4.50
C GLN A 213 -12.22 7.85 5.82
N SER A 214 -11.30 7.28 6.62
CA SER A 214 -11.55 6.79 7.96
C SER A 214 -11.12 7.82 9.01
N PRO A 215 -11.98 8.79 9.41
CA PRO A 215 -11.87 9.36 10.73
C PRO A 215 -12.30 8.27 11.72
N THR A 216 -11.33 7.61 12.35
CA THR A 216 -11.50 6.82 13.60
C THR A 216 -12.91 6.31 13.93
N ILE A 217 -13.38 5.25 13.24
CA ILE A 217 -14.35 4.28 13.78
C ILE A 217 -14.03 2.91 13.16
N PRO A 218 -13.86 1.81 13.93
CA PRO A 218 -13.64 0.47 13.37
C PRO A 218 -14.82 0.06 12.48
N ALA A 219 -14.56 -0.20 11.21
CA ALA A 219 -15.54 -0.75 10.29
C ALA A 219 -15.86 -2.19 10.70
N PHE A 220 -17.04 -2.40 11.26
CA PHE A 220 -17.68 -3.71 11.28
C PHE A 220 -17.94 -4.12 9.83
N GLN A 221 -17.62 -5.38 9.52
CA GLN A 221 -17.75 -6.00 8.21
C GLN A 221 -19.13 -5.74 7.59
N THR A 222 -19.14 -5.13 6.41
CA THR A 222 -20.34 -4.94 5.60
C THR A 222 -20.76 -6.28 5.00
N TYR A 223 -21.72 -6.94 5.62
CA TYR A 223 -22.59 -7.92 4.95
C TYR A 223 -23.45 -7.17 3.91
N PRO A 224 -23.87 -7.80 2.80
CA PRO A 224 -24.70 -7.16 1.80
C PRO A 224 -25.96 -6.56 2.44
N ALA A 225 -26.19 -5.27 2.17
CA ALA A 225 -27.31 -4.51 2.69
C ALA A 225 -28.63 -5.09 2.18
N PHE A 226 -29.28 -5.91 3.00
CA PHE A 226 -30.72 -5.90 3.04
C PHE A 226 -31.11 -4.54 3.62
N THR A 227 -31.88 -3.76 2.86
CA THR A 227 -32.56 -2.56 3.35
C THR A 227 -33.96 -2.95 3.86
N PRO A 228 -34.15 -3.32 5.13
CA PRO A 228 -35.48 -3.32 5.73
C PRO A 228 -35.88 -1.85 5.99
N SER A 229 -36.92 -1.40 5.30
CA SER A 229 -37.49 -0.05 5.39
C SER A 229 -38.37 0.17 6.63
N ALA A 230 -38.02 -0.41 7.79
CA ALA A 230 -38.79 -0.25 9.02
C ALA A 230 -38.10 0.74 9.98
N PRO A 231 -38.83 1.70 10.57
CA PRO A 231 -38.23 2.75 11.40
C PRO A 231 -37.79 2.20 12.77
N ILE A 232 -36.54 2.51 13.13
CA ILE A 232 -36.04 2.42 14.51
C ILE A 232 -36.44 3.71 15.21
N SER A 233 -37.03 3.63 16.41
CA SER A 233 -37.51 4.81 17.15
C SER A 233 -37.09 4.78 18.61
N GLU A 234 -36.85 5.96 19.15
CA GLU A 234 -36.78 6.17 20.60
C GLU A 234 -38.17 5.94 21.21
N VAL A 235 -38.19 5.46 22.46
CA VAL A 235 -39.40 5.35 23.27
C VAL A 235 -39.22 6.18 24.54
N GLY A 236 -39.86 7.35 24.58
CA GLY A 236 -39.82 8.26 25.73
C GLY A 236 -38.60 9.18 25.74
N THR A 237 -38.34 9.79 26.90
CA THR A 237 -37.13 10.59 27.15
C THR A 237 -36.25 9.85 28.15
N GLY A 238 -34.95 9.73 27.84
CA GLY A 238 -33.98 9.12 28.74
C GLY A 238 -33.49 10.06 29.84
N ILE A 239 -32.57 9.58 30.67
CA ILE A 239 -31.94 10.35 31.75
C ILE A 239 -30.45 10.48 31.45
N LEU A 240 -29.87 11.68 31.61
CA LEU A 240 -28.43 11.92 31.54
C LEU A 240 -27.94 12.44 32.89
N ARG A 241 -27.00 11.71 33.50
CA ARG A 241 -26.46 12.02 34.84
C ARG A 241 -25.22 12.90 34.79
N SER A 242 -24.93 13.61 35.88
CA SER A 242 -23.71 14.43 36.03
C SER A 242 -22.40 13.65 35.87
N ASN A 243 -22.42 12.34 36.12
CA ASN A 243 -21.27 11.45 35.94
C ASN A 243 -21.07 10.96 34.49
N GLY A 244 -21.83 11.49 33.53
CA GLY A 244 -21.71 11.14 32.12
C GLY A 244 -22.41 9.85 31.73
N ILE A 245 -23.25 9.27 32.60
CA ILE A 245 -24.05 8.08 32.29
C ILE A 245 -25.43 8.51 31.78
N ALA A 246 -25.81 8.04 30.59
CA ALA A 246 -27.14 8.17 30.05
C ALA A 246 -27.89 6.83 30.05
N GLU A 247 -29.18 6.86 30.36
CA GLU A 247 -30.07 5.70 30.34
C GLU A 247 -31.23 5.98 29.39
N VAL A 248 -31.35 5.18 28.32
CA VAL A 248 -32.38 5.37 27.27
C VAL A 248 -33.08 4.05 26.96
N THR A 249 -34.30 4.13 26.42
CA THR A 249 -35.03 2.96 25.92
C THR A 249 -35.25 3.08 24.41
N ILE A 250 -34.80 2.06 23.67
CA ILE A 250 -34.82 2.05 22.21
C ILE A 250 -35.69 0.89 21.73
N TYR A 251 -36.58 1.16 20.79
CA TYR A 251 -37.38 0.14 20.12
C TYR A 251 -36.83 -0.15 18.72
N THR A 252 -36.62 -1.44 18.42
CA THR A 252 -36.21 -1.89 17.08
C THR A 252 -37.03 -3.09 16.63
N GLN A 253 -37.30 -3.19 15.32
CA GLN A 253 -38.01 -4.31 14.71
C GLN A 253 -37.07 -5.40 14.16
N PHE A 254 -35.76 -5.15 14.19
CA PHE A 254 -34.73 -6.08 13.74
C PHE A 254 -33.49 -5.97 14.64
N PRO A 255 -32.68 -7.03 14.77
CA PRO A 255 -31.43 -6.95 15.52
C PRO A 255 -30.46 -5.95 14.90
N VAL A 256 -29.93 -5.02 15.70
CA VAL A 256 -29.00 -3.98 15.23
C VAL A 256 -28.02 -3.60 16.33
N GLN A 257 -26.80 -3.23 15.99
CA GLN A 257 -25.77 -2.87 16.97
C GLN A 257 -25.59 -1.36 17.02
N ILE A 258 -25.42 -0.81 18.22
CA ILE A 258 -24.98 0.58 18.44
C ILE A 258 -23.46 0.60 18.35
N LEU A 259 -22.93 1.39 17.43
CA LEU A 259 -21.49 1.54 17.20
C LEU A 259 -20.88 2.64 18.07
N SER A 260 -21.59 3.77 18.18
CA SER A 260 -21.14 4.93 18.94
C SER A 260 -22.31 5.80 19.37
N ALA A 261 -22.09 6.58 20.42
CA ALA A 261 -22.99 7.61 20.91
C ALA A 261 -22.24 8.96 20.97
N THR A 262 -22.86 9.99 20.43
CA THR A 262 -22.34 11.36 20.40
C THR A 262 -23.33 12.29 21.08
N LEU A 263 -22.89 13.06 22.07
CA LEU A 263 -23.74 14.06 22.69
C LEU A 263 -23.73 15.34 21.83
N LEU A 264 -24.86 15.64 21.16
CA LEU A 264 -24.96 16.75 20.23
C LEU A 264 -24.76 18.10 20.92
N GLY A 265 -24.08 19.01 20.24
CA GLY A 265 -23.68 20.31 20.79
C GLY A 265 -22.40 20.26 21.64
N THR A 266 -21.74 19.09 21.75
CA THR A 266 -20.46 18.91 22.45
C THR A 266 -19.47 18.10 21.62
N SER A 267 -18.24 17.94 22.12
CA SER A 267 -17.23 17.04 21.55
C SER A 267 -17.22 15.65 22.20
N PHE A 268 -18.22 15.32 23.02
CA PHE A 268 -18.25 14.05 23.75
C PHE A 268 -18.79 12.92 22.87
N VAL A 269 -17.94 11.93 22.63
CA VAL A 269 -18.23 10.72 21.87
C VAL A 269 -17.80 9.52 22.70
N THR A 270 -18.60 8.44 22.70
CA THR A 270 -18.27 7.20 23.40
C THR A 270 -18.72 5.97 22.61
N THR A 271 -18.01 4.87 22.84
CA THR A 271 -18.38 3.51 22.40
C THR A 271 -18.76 2.63 23.59
N ASP A 272 -18.74 3.17 24.81
CA ASP A 272 -19.11 2.46 26.04
C ASP A 272 -20.63 2.46 26.19
N VAL A 273 -21.26 1.46 25.58
CA VAL A 273 -22.72 1.29 25.49
C VAL A 273 -23.09 -0.13 25.89
N ILE A 274 -24.00 -0.28 26.85
CA ILE A 274 -24.40 -1.58 27.42
C ILE A 274 -25.93 -1.69 27.48
N PRO A 275 -26.56 -2.67 26.79
CA PRO A 275 -25.96 -3.52 25.76
C PRO A 275 -25.68 -2.72 24.49
N ASN A 276 -24.62 -3.08 23.75
CA ASN A 276 -24.33 -2.50 22.44
C ASN A 276 -25.08 -3.23 21.30
N GLN A 277 -25.68 -4.39 21.56
CA GLN A 277 -26.54 -5.12 20.61
C GLN A 277 -28.00 -4.99 21.03
N LEU A 278 -28.84 -4.48 20.13
CA LEU A 278 -30.28 -4.34 20.32
C LEU A 278 -30.99 -5.57 19.75
N ASN A 279 -31.84 -6.19 20.56
CA ASN A 279 -32.74 -7.25 20.15
C ASN A 279 -34.07 -6.68 19.66
N VAL A 280 -34.84 -7.46 18.90
CA VAL A 280 -36.19 -7.07 18.49
C VAL A 280 -37.03 -6.75 19.72
N GLY A 281 -37.70 -5.59 19.72
CA GLY A 281 -38.48 -5.07 20.84
C GLY A 281 -37.80 -3.90 21.57
N TYR A 282 -38.11 -3.76 22.86
CA TYR A 282 -37.60 -2.67 23.71
C TYR A 282 -36.28 -3.05 24.35
N ASN A 283 -35.30 -2.17 24.23
CA ASN A 283 -33.95 -2.36 24.76
C ASN A 283 -33.62 -1.20 25.69
N ARG A 284 -33.30 -1.50 26.95
CA ARG A 284 -32.77 -0.50 27.89
C ARG A 284 -31.26 -0.42 27.72
N VAL A 285 -30.78 0.75 27.33
CA VAL A 285 -29.38 0.99 26.97
C VAL A 285 -28.77 2.02 27.91
N VAL A 286 -27.60 1.68 28.45
CA VAL A 286 -26.78 2.56 29.28
C VAL A 286 -25.57 3.00 28.46
N ILE A 287 -25.36 4.31 28.35
CA ILE A 287 -24.29 4.94 27.58
C ILE A 287 -23.40 5.68 28.56
N ASN A 288 -22.09 5.45 28.53
CA ASN A 288 -21.15 6.10 29.45
C ASN A 288 -20.15 6.97 28.69
N PHE A 289 -20.28 8.29 28.82
CA PHE A 289 -19.35 9.25 28.20
C PHE A 289 -18.01 9.39 28.96
N ARG A 290 -17.89 8.78 30.15
CA ARG A 290 -16.67 8.79 30.99
C ARG A 290 -16.14 10.19 31.32
N VAL A 291 -17.05 11.14 31.45
CA VAL A 291 -16.77 12.53 31.75
C VAL A 291 -17.77 13.06 32.77
N SER A 292 -17.33 13.96 33.63
CA SER A 292 -18.25 14.75 34.45
C SER A 292 -18.87 15.86 33.61
N LEU A 293 -20.20 15.91 33.57
CA LEU A 293 -20.96 16.88 32.80
C LEU A 293 -21.45 17.99 33.74
N VAL A 294 -21.40 19.23 33.25
CA VAL A 294 -21.94 20.40 33.96
C VAL A 294 -22.97 21.05 33.05
N PHE A 295 -24.19 20.54 33.15
CA PHE A 295 -25.34 20.97 32.36
C PHE A 295 -26.43 21.58 33.24
N VAL A 296 -27.45 22.17 32.61
CA VAL A 296 -28.56 22.80 33.31
C VAL A 296 -29.55 21.71 33.71
N PRO A 297 -29.81 21.49 35.02
CA PRO A 297 -30.79 20.51 35.48
C PRO A 297 -32.17 20.71 34.84
N GLY A 298 -32.79 19.62 34.39
CA GLY A 298 -34.12 19.64 33.76
C GLY A 298 -34.14 19.97 32.28
N ASN A 299 -33.01 20.39 31.68
CA ASN A 299 -32.94 20.61 30.23
C ASN A 299 -32.84 19.30 29.45
N LEU A 300 -33.39 19.33 28.23
CA LEU A 300 -33.27 18.25 27.27
C LEU A 300 -31.98 18.40 26.47
N TYR A 301 -31.30 17.27 26.29
CA TYR A 301 -30.12 17.12 25.45
C TYR A 301 -30.36 15.98 24.47
N THR A 302 -29.67 16.01 23.33
CA THR A 302 -29.82 14.97 22.31
C THR A 302 -28.53 14.17 22.19
N ILE A 303 -28.66 12.85 22.25
CA ILE A 303 -27.58 11.92 21.95
C ILE A 303 -27.86 11.34 20.57
N GLN A 304 -26.92 11.44 19.66
CA GLN A 304 -26.98 10.77 18.36
C GLN A 304 -26.27 9.43 18.47
N LEU A 305 -26.99 8.36 18.15
CA LEU A 305 -26.50 6.99 18.08
C LEU A 305 -26.21 6.63 16.62
N SER A 306 -25.02 6.12 16.34
CA SER A 306 -24.67 5.55 15.04
C SER A 306 -24.87 4.04 15.10
N LEU A 307 -25.67 3.50 14.19
CA LEU A 307 -26.05 2.09 14.18
C LEU A 307 -25.29 1.31 13.11
N SER A 308 -25.16 -0.01 13.30
CA SER A 308 -24.44 -0.90 12.38
C SER A 308 -25.08 -1.05 10.99
N ASN A 309 -26.35 -0.67 10.87
CA ASN A 309 -27.07 -0.63 9.59
C ASN A 309 -26.88 0.69 8.83
N GLY A 310 -26.01 1.59 9.30
CA GLY A 310 -25.73 2.89 8.69
C GLY A 310 -26.76 3.99 9.02
N GLN A 311 -27.80 3.68 9.80
CA GLN A 311 -28.75 4.70 10.27
C GLN A 311 -28.20 5.44 11.49
N THR A 312 -28.68 6.67 11.69
CA THR A 312 -28.48 7.43 12.92
C THR A 312 -29.80 7.56 13.67
N LEU A 313 -29.81 7.29 14.97
CA LEU A 313 -30.96 7.50 15.84
C LEU A 313 -30.65 8.64 16.82
N ASN A 314 -31.45 9.68 16.81
CA ASN A 314 -31.36 10.75 17.80
C ASN A 314 -32.26 10.39 18.99
N VAL A 315 -31.69 10.30 20.18
CA VAL A 315 -32.40 10.05 21.44
C VAL A 315 -32.35 11.27 22.33
N THR A 316 -33.45 11.60 22.99
CA THR A 316 -33.63 12.79 23.82
C THR A 316 -33.53 12.42 25.29
N VAL A 317 -32.61 13.04 26.01
CA VAL A 317 -32.34 12.77 27.42
C VAL A 317 -32.54 14.02 28.27
N THR A 318 -33.14 13.86 29.44
CA THR A 318 -33.27 14.94 30.44
C THR A 318 -32.06 14.91 31.36
N TYR A 319 -31.37 16.03 31.50
CA TYR A 319 -30.23 16.12 32.41
C TYR A 319 -30.69 16.18 33.87
N GLN A 320 -30.17 15.26 34.69
CA GLN A 320 -30.42 15.18 36.12
C GLN A 320 -29.06 15.09 36.83
N PRO A 321 -28.72 16.05 37.71
CA PRO A 321 -27.43 16.03 38.41
C PRO A 321 -27.25 14.78 39.28
#